data_AF-X0ZJP7-F1
#
_entry.id   AF-X0ZJP7-F1
#
_cell.length_a   1.000
_cell.length_b   1.000
_cell.length_c   1.000
_cell.angle_alpha   90.00
_cell.angle_beta   90.00
_cell.angle_gamma   90.00
#
_symmetry.space_group_name_H-M   'P 1'
#
loop_
_entity.id
_entity.type
_entity.pdbx_description
1 polymer ?
#
loop_
_entity_poly.entity_id
_entity_poly.type
_entity_poly.pdbx_seq_one_letter_code
_entity_poly.pdbx_strand_id
1 'polypeptide(L)'
;MLEKEELKKIKKSREKWESNALKKTLERFPERKEIFVTGSRKEVERLYTPENIKELDYVKDLNLPGQYPYTRGVQPTMYRGRFWTMRQYAGFGTAEESNKRYKYLLDQGQTGLSVAFDLPTQIGYDSDHTMSLGEVGKVGVAIDSLKDMEMLFNGIPLDKVSTSMTINAPATILLAMYIAVAEKQGISPDKLNGTIQNDVLKEYIARGTYIFPPAPSMRLITNIFEYCFREMPLWNTI
;
A
#
# COMPACT_ATOMS: atom_id res chain seq x y z
N MET A 1 -29.45 6.80 15.31
CA MET A 1 -29.66 7.92 14.36
C MET A 1 -30.45 9.01 15.07
N LEU A 2 -30.48 10.23 14.51
CA LEU A 2 -31.37 11.29 15.02
C LEU A 2 -32.84 10.91 14.81
N GLU A 3 -33.71 11.44 15.66
CA GLU A 3 -35.15 11.21 15.52
C GLU A 3 -35.73 11.97 14.31
N LYS A 4 -36.86 11.48 13.78
CA LYS A 4 -37.54 12.10 12.63
C LYS A 4 -37.88 13.58 12.85
N GLU A 5 -38.20 13.97 14.09
CA GLU A 5 -38.48 15.37 14.43
C GLU A 5 -37.23 16.24 14.50
N GLU A 6 -36.07 15.68 14.87
CA GLU A 6 -34.79 16.41 14.84
C GLU A 6 -34.32 16.64 13.40
N LEU A 7 -34.44 15.63 12.54
CA LEU A 7 -34.15 15.77 11.11
C LEU A 7 -35.04 16.84 10.45
N LYS A 8 -36.34 16.89 10.78
CA LYS A 8 -37.24 17.97 10.33
C LYS A 8 -36.81 19.36 10.80
N LYS A 9 -36.36 19.49 12.06
CA LYS A 9 -35.84 20.77 12.60
C LYS A 9 -34.58 21.21 11.86
N ILE A 10 -33.66 20.27 11.58
CA ILE A 10 -32.44 20.52 10.80
C ILE A 10 -32.80 20.98 9.38
N LYS A 11 -33.70 20.28 8.70
CA LYS A 11 -34.21 20.64 7.36
C LYS A 11 -34.73 22.07 7.30
N LYS A 12 -35.65 22.41 8.20
CA LYS A 12 -36.24 23.75 8.29
C LYS A 12 -35.19 24.83 8.61
N SER A 13 -34.16 24.50 9.38
CA SER A 13 -33.03 25.40 9.65
C SER A 13 -32.17 25.64 8.40
N ARG A 14 -31.85 24.57 7.65
CA ARG A 14 -31.13 24.62 6.36
C ARG A 14 -31.90 25.47 5.34
N GLU A 15 -33.20 25.18 5.13
CA GLU A 15 -34.08 25.94 4.22
C GLU A 15 -34.14 27.44 4.61
N LYS A 16 -34.20 27.75 5.91
CA LYS A 16 -34.14 29.14 6.40
C LYS A 16 -32.78 29.80 6.14
N TRP A 17 -31.68 29.07 6.29
CA TRP A 17 -30.33 29.60 5.99
C TRP A 17 -30.15 29.84 4.48
N GLU A 18 -30.57 28.89 3.65
CA GLU A 18 -30.51 28.96 2.18
C GLU A 18 -31.30 30.17 1.65
N SER A 19 -32.55 30.34 2.10
CA SER A 19 -33.44 31.43 1.69
C SER A 19 -33.06 32.83 2.21
N ASN A 20 -32.24 32.93 3.26
CA ASN A 20 -31.87 34.20 3.88
C ASN A 20 -30.37 34.52 3.75
N ALA A 21 -29.55 33.97 4.63
CA ALA A 21 -28.14 34.35 4.76
C ALA A 21 -27.31 33.96 3.53
N LEU A 22 -27.57 32.76 2.98
CA LEU A 22 -26.90 32.31 1.77
C LEU A 22 -27.34 33.13 0.55
N LYS A 23 -28.64 33.25 0.29
CA LYS A 23 -29.18 34.01 -0.86
C LYS A 23 -28.62 35.43 -0.91
N LYS A 24 -28.70 36.18 0.20
CA LYS A 24 -28.18 37.55 0.32
C LYS A 24 -26.67 37.65 0.06
N THR A 25 -25.92 36.58 0.36
CA THR A 25 -24.48 36.52 0.09
C THR A 25 -24.22 36.25 -1.39
N LEU A 26 -24.90 35.25 -1.98
CA LEU A 26 -24.74 34.89 -3.40
C LEU A 26 -25.16 36.01 -4.36
N GLU A 27 -26.19 36.79 -4.01
CA GLU A 27 -26.63 37.98 -4.77
C GLU A 27 -25.54 39.07 -4.85
N ARG A 28 -24.66 39.16 -3.86
CA ARG A 28 -23.57 40.15 -3.81
C ARG A 28 -22.22 39.57 -4.26
N PHE A 29 -21.99 38.30 -3.99
CA PHE A 29 -20.75 37.57 -4.22
C PHE A 29 -21.10 36.15 -4.70
N PRO A 30 -21.25 35.93 -6.02
CA PRO A 30 -21.52 34.60 -6.55
C PRO A 30 -20.34 33.66 -6.30
N GLU A 31 -20.61 32.36 -6.28
CA GLU A 31 -19.56 31.35 -6.12
C GLU A 31 -18.70 31.23 -7.38
N ARG A 32 -17.45 30.77 -7.19
CA ARG A 32 -16.44 30.64 -8.25
C ARG A 32 -16.80 29.62 -9.34
N LYS A 33 -17.78 28.75 -9.07
CA LYS A 33 -18.32 27.71 -9.95
C LYS A 33 -19.79 27.48 -9.56
N GLU A 34 -20.61 27.11 -10.55
CA GLU A 34 -21.99 26.69 -10.31
C GLU A 34 -22.07 25.33 -9.60
N ILE A 35 -21.17 24.41 -9.96
CA ILE A 35 -21.04 23.07 -9.36
C ILE A 35 -19.60 22.86 -8.90
N PHE A 36 -19.44 22.39 -7.66
CA PHE A 36 -18.17 21.91 -7.12
C PHE A 36 -18.12 20.39 -7.24
N VAL A 37 -16.99 19.87 -7.73
CA VAL A 37 -16.78 18.42 -7.91
C VAL A 37 -15.46 17.98 -7.32
N THR A 38 -15.39 16.72 -6.88
CA THR A 38 -14.16 16.02 -6.51
C THR A 38 -13.30 15.72 -7.75
N GLY A 39 -12.05 15.29 -7.54
CA GLY A 39 -11.21 14.76 -8.63
C GLY A 39 -11.80 13.51 -9.32
N SER A 40 -12.68 12.78 -8.62
CA SER A 40 -13.47 11.66 -9.17
C SER A 40 -14.80 12.09 -9.81
N ARG A 41 -14.98 13.39 -10.08
CA ARG A 41 -16.18 13.99 -10.70
C ARG A 41 -17.49 13.76 -9.93
N LYS A 42 -17.44 13.49 -8.63
CA LYS A 42 -18.63 13.49 -7.78
C LYS A 42 -18.95 14.92 -7.37
N GLU A 43 -20.22 15.31 -7.48
CA GLU A 43 -20.69 16.61 -6.99
C GLU A 43 -20.54 16.72 -5.47
N VAL A 44 -20.25 17.93 -5.00
CA VAL A 44 -20.07 18.27 -3.60
C VAL A 44 -21.09 19.33 -3.23
N GLU A 45 -22.04 18.99 -2.36
CA GLU A 45 -22.99 19.96 -1.82
C GLU A 45 -22.26 21.02 -0.99
N ARG A 46 -22.79 22.25 -1.02
CA ARG A 46 -22.30 23.39 -0.22
C ARG A 46 -22.25 23.09 1.29
N LEU A 47 -23.17 22.26 1.78
CA LEU A 47 -23.31 21.91 3.19
C LEU A 47 -23.91 20.51 3.32
N TYR A 48 -23.24 19.63 4.06
CA TYR A 48 -23.78 18.34 4.48
C TYR A 48 -24.34 18.45 5.90
N THR A 49 -25.54 17.90 6.12
CA THR A 49 -26.21 17.81 7.42
C THR A 49 -26.51 16.34 7.74
N PRO A 50 -26.99 16.01 8.96
CA PRO A 50 -27.49 14.66 9.26
C PRO A 50 -28.58 14.13 8.32
N GLU A 51 -29.26 15.00 7.55
CA GLU A 51 -30.21 14.55 6.52
C GLU A 51 -29.53 13.84 5.35
N ASN A 52 -28.31 14.25 4.98
CA ASN A 52 -27.54 13.63 3.91
C ASN A 52 -27.09 12.19 4.26
N ILE A 53 -27.22 11.78 5.52
CA ILE A 53 -26.95 10.41 6.02
C ILE A 53 -28.15 9.79 6.74
N LYS A 54 -29.37 10.29 6.50
CA LYS A 54 -30.60 9.82 7.19
C LYS A 54 -30.94 8.34 6.96
N GLU A 55 -30.34 7.72 5.94
CA GLU A 55 -30.60 6.33 5.50
C GLU A 55 -29.55 5.31 6.03
N LEU A 56 -28.49 5.74 6.71
CA LEU A 56 -27.12 5.18 6.64
C LEU A 56 -26.91 3.67 6.32
N ASP A 57 -26.94 2.67 7.21
CA ASP A 57 -27.16 2.60 8.67
C ASP A 57 -25.86 2.58 9.51
N TYR A 58 -25.98 2.86 10.81
CA TYR A 58 -24.84 2.86 11.74
C TYR A 58 -24.31 1.47 12.10
N VAL A 59 -25.16 0.50 12.42
CA VAL A 59 -24.71 -0.84 12.86
C VAL A 59 -24.29 -1.67 11.65
N LYS A 60 -25.04 -1.58 10.55
CA LYS A 60 -24.78 -2.33 9.32
C LYS A 60 -23.64 -1.77 8.47
N ASP A 61 -23.61 -0.45 8.24
CA ASP A 61 -22.75 0.13 7.19
C ASP A 61 -21.50 0.86 7.76
N LEU A 62 -21.49 1.21 9.06
CA LEU A 62 -20.28 1.65 9.77
C LEU A 62 -19.72 0.58 10.72
N ASN A 63 -20.58 0.02 11.57
CA ASN A 63 -20.28 -0.87 12.68
C ASN A 63 -19.16 -0.36 13.64
N LEU A 64 -18.59 -1.25 14.45
CA LEU A 64 -17.47 -1.01 15.35
C LEU A 64 -16.13 -1.40 14.71
N PRO A 65 -15.00 -0.79 15.10
CA PRO A 65 -13.68 -1.19 14.60
C PRO A 65 -13.40 -2.67 14.92
N GLY A 66 -12.79 -3.38 13.97
CA GLY A 66 -12.58 -4.83 14.04
C GLY A 66 -13.81 -5.68 13.74
N GLN A 67 -14.94 -5.10 13.31
CA GLN A 67 -16.13 -5.83 12.86
C GLN A 67 -16.50 -5.47 11.42
N TYR A 68 -17.01 -6.43 10.65
CA TYR A 68 -17.53 -6.21 9.30
C TYR A 68 -18.60 -5.10 9.30
N PRO A 69 -18.61 -4.15 8.33
CA PRO A 69 -17.81 -4.08 7.11
C PRO A 69 -16.43 -3.40 7.25
N TYR A 70 -15.92 -3.26 8.48
CA TYR A 70 -14.62 -2.69 8.82
C TYR A 70 -14.42 -1.21 8.42
N THR A 71 -15.50 -0.47 8.12
CA THR A 71 -15.49 0.95 7.77
C THR A 71 -14.75 1.82 8.80
N ARG A 72 -14.72 1.41 10.07
CA ARG A 72 -14.03 2.10 11.17
C ARG A 72 -12.63 1.55 11.50
N GLY A 73 -12.11 0.64 10.69
CA GLY A 73 -10.80 0.00 10.83
C GLY A 73 -10.89 -1.52 11.06
N VAL A 74 -9.86 -2.24 10.61
CA VAL A 74 -9.79 -3.71 10.69
C VAL A 74 -9.34 -4.26 12.05
N GLN A 75 -8.83 -3.40 12.94
CA GLN A 75 -8.38 -3.78 14.30
C GLN A 75 -9.25 -3.11 15.36
N PRO A 76 -9.70 -3.79 16.44
CA PRO A 76 -10.55 -3.19 17.47
C PRO A 76 -9.92 -1.98 18.20
N THR A 77 -8.60 -2.00 18.41
CA THR A 77 -7.86 -0.96 19.17
C THR A 77 -7.15 0.06 18.28
N MET A 78 -6.98 -0.23 16.98
CA MET A 78 -6.22 0.57 16.01
C MET A 78 -4.92 1.13 16.63
N TYR A 79 -4.65 2.43 16.42
CA TYR A 79 -3.43 3.11 16.83
C TYR A 79 -3.32 3.37 18.34
N ARG A 80 -4.33 3.01 19.15
CA ARG A 80 -4.21 2.97 20.62
C ARG A 80 -3.52 1.69 21.10
N GLY A 81 -3.57 0.62 20.31
CA GLY A 81 -2.87 -0.64 20.58
C GLY A 81 -1.50 -0.71 19.90
N ARG A 82 -1.45 -0.40 18.60
CA ARG A 82 -0.20 -0.39 17.82
C ARG A 82 -0.28 0.67 16.71
N PHE A 83 0.72 1.53 16.61
CA PHE A 83 0.86 2.45 15.47
C PHE A 83 0.95 1.68 14.14
N TRP A 84 0.66 2.37 13.04
CA TRP A 84 0.97 1.84 11.71
C TRP A 84 2.48 1.59 11.60
N THR A 85 2.89 0.61 10.79
CA THR A 85 4.31 0.40 10.50
C THR A 85 4.84 1.61 9.75
N MET A 86 5.78 2.33 10.36
CA MET A 86 6.57 3.35 9.67
C MET A 86 7.53 2.60 8.75
N ARG A 87 7.32 2.70 7.44
CA ARG A 87 7.97 1.88 6.42
C ARG A 87 8.33 2.75 5.21
N GLN A 88 9.50 3.37 5.22
CA GLN A 88 9.96 4.17 4.08
C GLN A 88 10.39 3.25 2.93
N TYR A 89 9.93 3.60 1.73
CA TYR A 89 10.39 3.01 0.47
C TYR A 89 11.82 3.49 0.19
N ALA A 90 12.75 2.54 0.02
CA ALA A 90 14.16 2.83 -0.16
C ALA A 90 14.87 1.74 -0.98
N GLY A 91 15.86 2.20 -1.74
CA GLY A 91 16.69 1.39 -2.61
C GLY A 91 17.25 2.31 -3.69
N PHE A 92 18.55 2.27 -3.91
CA PHE A 92 19.26 2.97 -4.98
C PHE A 92 20.68 2.41 -5.07
N GLY A 93 21.28 2.50 -6.26
CA GLY A 93 22.65 2.07 -6.52
C GLY A 93 22.84 0.58 -6.21
N THR A 94 23.93 0.30 -5.51
CA THR A 94 24.33 -1.06 -5.14
C THR A 94 23.60 -1.60 -3.90
N ALA A 95 23.61 -2.92 -3.75
CA ALA A 95 23.13 -3.60 -2.56
C ALA A 95 23.77 -3.08 -1.25
N GLU A 96 25.06 -2.74 -1.28
CA GLU A 96 25.77 -2.20 -0.12
C GLU A 96 25.31 -0.79 0.28
N GLU A 97 25.06 0.09 -0.69
CA GLU A 97 24.55 1.44 -0.45
C GLU A 97 23.12 1.40 0.10
N SER A 98 22.29 0.53 -0.48
CA SER A 98 20.93 0.27 0.00
C SER A 98 20.93 -0.35 1.41
N ASN A 99 21.83 -1.29 1.72
CA ASN A 99 22.01 -1.83 3.08
C ASN A 99 22.38 -0.75 4.10
N LYS A 100 23.35 0.13 3.76
CA LYS A 100 23.73 1.29 4.60
C LYS A 100 22.51 2.19 4.85
N ARG A 101 21.70 2.45 3.83
CA ARG A 101 20.46 3.23 3.95
C ARG A 101 19.41 2.54 4.83
N TYR A 102 19.25 1.23 4.74
CA TYR A 102 18.32 0.46 5.57
C TYR A 102 18.72 0.49 7.05
N LYS A 103 20.00 0.28 7.35
CA LYS A 103 20.52 0.39 8.73
C LYS A 103 20.32 1.78 9.32
N TYR A 104 20.62 2.84 8.56
CA TYR A 104 20.31 4.21 8.95
C TYR A 104 18.82 4.41 9.25
N LEU A 105 17.93 3.91 8.39
CA LEU A 105 16.49 4.08 8.58
C LEU A 105 15.98 3.36 9.84
N LEU A 106 16.45 2.13 10.09
CA LEU A 106 16.11 1.37 11.29
C LEU A 106 16.60 2.06 12.57
N ASP A 107 17.82 2.61 12.56
CA ASP A 107 18.38 3.42 13.65
C ASP A 107 17.53 4.67 13.93
N GLN A 108 17.02 5.33 12.89
CA GLN A 108 16.10 6.47 12.99
C GLN A 108 14.64 6.07 13.32
N GLY A 109 14.39 4.84 13.78
CA GLY A 109 13.09 4.40 14.30
C GLY A 109 12.13 3.80 13.26
N GLN A 110 12.59 3.48 12.05
CA GLN A 110 11.79 2.74 11.08
C GLN A 110 11.46 1.34 11.60
N THR A 111 10.18 0.92 11.49
CA THR A 111 9.68 -0.34 12.10
C THR A 111 9.48 -1.48 11.09
N GLY A 112 9.89 -1.28 9.84
CA GLY A 112 9.96 -2.30 8.80
C GLY A 112 10.56 -1.74 7.51
N LEU A 113 11.20 -2.57 6.68
CA LEU A 113 11.86 -2.14 5.44
C LEU A 113 10.91 -2.15 4.25
N SER A 114 11.15 -1.33 3.22
CA SER A 114 10.51 -1.49 1.91
C SER A 114 11.53 -1.28 0.80
N VAL A 115 11.79 -2.36 0.07
CA VAL A 115 12.83 -2.45 -0.97
C VAL A 115 12.29 -1.96 -2.30
N ALA A 116 12.94 -0.92 -2.83
CA ALA A 116 12.81 -0.46 -4.20
C ALA A 116 13.88 -1.14 -5.07
N PHE A 117 13.49 -1.96 -6.03
CA PHE A 117 14.40 -2.54 -7.02
C PHE A 117 14.53 -1.62 -8.24
N ASP A 118 15.65 -1.69 -8.96
CA ASP A 118 15.83 -0.92 -10.19
C ASP A 118 14.95 -1.42 -11.34
N LEU A 119 15.02 -0.78 -12.52
CA LEU A 119 14.19 -1.19 -13.65
C LEU A 119 14.61 -2.56 -14.22
N PRO A 120 15.90 -2.86 -14.48
CA PRO A 120 16.37 -4.20 -14.87
C PRO A 120 15.84 -5.34 -14.01
N THR A 121 16.04 -5.29 -12.69
CA THR A 121 15.52 -6.30 -11.75
C THR A 121 13.99 -6.37 -11.78
N GLN A 122 13.28 -5.25 -11.96
CA GLN A 122 11.80 -5.25 -12.09
C GLN A 122 11.29 -5.97 -13.35
N ILE A 123 12.05 -5.95 -14.45
CA ILE A 123 11.68 -6.58 -15.73
C ILE A 123 12.45 -7.88 -16.02
N GLY A 124 13.19 -8.40 -15.04
CA GLY A 124 13.83 -9.71 -15.11
C GLY A 124 15.07 -9.77 -16.02
N TYR A 125 15.83 -8.69 -16.10
CA TYR A 125 17.15 -8.67 -16.73
C TYR A 125 18.26 -8.48 -15.70
N ASP A 126 19.37 -9.17 -15.91
CA ASP A 126 20.63 -8.94 -15.20
C ASP A 126 21.25 -7.60 -15.63
N SER A 127 22.10 -7.03 -14.77
CA SER A 127 22.73 -5.72 -14.96
C SER A 127 23.63 -5.61 -16.21
N ASP A 128 24.15 -6.71 -16.75
CA ASP A 128 24.98 -6.74 -17.96
C ASP A 128 24.18 -6.92 -19.27
N HIS A 129 22.88 -7.18 -19.18
CA HIS A 129 22.01 -7.34 -20.34
C HIS A 129 21.87 -6.01 -21.11
N THR A 130 21.75 -6.09 -22.44
CA THR A 130 21.74 -4.90 -23.33
C THR A 130 20.60 -3.93 -23.04
N MET A 131 19.45 -4.44 -22.57
CA MET A 131 18.30 -3.61 -22.16
C MET A 131 18.48 -2.90 -20.82
N SER A 132 19.50 -3.27 -20.03
CA SER A 132 19.76 -2.72 -18.69
C SER A 132 20.63 -1.46 -18.74
N LEU A 133 21.26 -1.19 -19.89
CA LEU A 133 22.23 -0.10 -20.07
C LEU A 133 21.64 1.27 -19.71
N GLY A 134 22.21 1.90 -18.67
CA GLY A 134 21.81 3.23 -18.20
C GLY A 134 20.62 3.25 -17.22
N GLU A 135 20.11 2.08 -16.81
CA GLU A 135 19.03 1.93 -15.82
C GLU A 135 19.44 1.16 -14.54
N VAL A 136 20.56 0.42 -14.58
CA VAL A 136 21.12 -0.30 -13.41
C VAL A 136 21.30 0.64 -12.20
N GLY A 137 20.72 0.28 -11.06
CA GLY A 137 20.81 1.00 -9.79
C GLY A 137 20.17 2.40 -9.77
N LYS A 138 19.52 2.85 -10.84
CA LYS A 138 19.15 4.26 -11.04
C LYS A 138 17.88 4.68 -10.29
N VAL A 139 16.90 3.78 -10.21
CA VAL A 139 15.58 4.03 -9.61
C VAL A 139 15.26 3.09 -8.43
N GLY A 140 16.24 2.27 -8.04
CA GLY A 140 16.15 1.25 -7.02
C GLY A 140 17.49 0.52 -6.89
N VAL A 141 17.53 -0.53 -6.08
CA VAL A 141 18.70 -1.40 -5.95
C VAL A 141 18.77 -2.42 -7.09
N ALA A 142 19.95 -2.61 -7.67
CA ALA A 142 20.22 -3.69 -8.62
C ALA A 142 20.40 -5.02 -7.86
N ILE A 143 19.67 -6.07 -8.27
CA ILE A 143 19.78 -7.43 -7.73
C ILE A 143 19.73 -8.41 -8.90
N ASP A 144 20.89 -8.97 -9.24
CA ASP A 144 21.04 -10.00 -10.27
C ASP A 144 21.10 -11.40 -9.63
N SER A 145 21.69 -11.50 -8.44
CA SER A 145 22.04 -12.77 -7.80
C SER A 145 21.71 -12.84 -6.30
N LEU A 146 21.77 -14.06 -5.76
CA LEU A 146 21.68 -14.28 -4.30
C LEU A 146 22.75 -13.48 -3.53
N LYS A 147 23.95 -13.27 -4.10
CA LYS A 147 25.03 -12.51 -3.47
C LYS A 147 24.62 -11.06 -3.23
N ASP A 148 23.85 -10.47 -4.14
CA ASP A 148 23.39 -9.08 -4.01
C ASP A 148 22.30 -9.00 -2.94
N MET A 149 21.42 -10.00 -2.85
CA MET A 149 20.45 -10.12 -1.76
C MET A 149 21.13 -10.32 -0.40
N GLU A 150 22.22 -11.09 -0.32
CA GLU A 150 23.05 -11.25 0.87
C GLU A 150 23.68 -9.93 1.31
N MET A 151 24.25 -9.16 0.37
CA MET A 151 24.81 -7.83 0.64
C MET A 151 23.72 -6.85 1.10
N LEU A 152 22.54 -6.90 0.47
CA LEU A 152 21.39 -6.03 0.76
C LEU A 152 20.89 -6.20 2.21
N PHE A 153 20.87 -7.43 2.72
CA PHE A 153 20.39 -7.77 4.06
C PHE A 153 21.51 -8.11 5.07
N ASN A 154 22.78 -7.92 4.71
CA ASN A 154 23.91 -8.18 5.59
C ASN A 154 23.76 -7.42 6.93
N GLY A 155 23.77 -8.14 8.05
CA GLY A 155 23.60 -7.57 9.39
C GLY A 155 22.19 -7.04 9.70
N ILE A 156 21.17 -7.46 8.94
CA ILE A 156 19.75 -7.17 9.23
C ILE A 156 19.05 -8.50 9.56
N PRO A 157 18.57 -8.70 10.81
CA PRO A 157 17.91 -9.94 11.23
C PRO A 157 16.48 -10.03 10.66
N LEU A 158 16.27 -10.92 9.69
CA LEU A 158 15.03 -11.02 8.91
C LEU A 158 13.82 -11.57 9.71
N ASP A 159 14.05 -12.16 10.89
CA ASP A 159 13.04 -12.62 11.85
C ASP A 159 12.48 -11.47 12.71
N LYS A 160 13.21 -10.35 12.81
CA LYS A 160 12.87 -9.21 13.69
C LYS A 160 12.40 -7.98 12.91
N VAL A 161 12.74 -7.88 11.64
CA VAL A 161 12.42 -6.73 10.78
C VAL A 161 11.45 -7.18 9.70
N SER A 162 10.21 -6.66 9.74
CA SER A 162 9.24 -6.91 8.68
C SER A 162 9.70 -6.28 7.38
N THR A 163 9.81 -7.05 6.29
CA THR A 163 10.34 -6.57 4.99
C THR A 163 9.25 -6.57 3.91
N SER A 164 9.11 -5.45 3.20
CA SER A 164 8.27 -5.35 2.00
C SER A 164 9.15 -5.30 0.75
N MET A 165 8.84 -6.10 -0.27
CA MET A 165 9.51 -6.10 -1.57
C MET A 165 8.55 -5.60 -2.65
N THR A 166 8.82 -4.44 -3.22
CA THR A 166 8.02 -3.85 -4.30
C THR A 166 8.44 -4.45 -5.65
N ILE A 167 8.07 -5.71 -5.85
CA ILE A 167 8.44 -6.50 -7.01
C ILE A 167 7.24 -7.34 -7.48
N ASN A 168 7.12 -7.53 -8.81
CA ASN A 168 5.91 -8.08 -9.44
C ASN A 168 6.24 -9.25 -10.37
N ALA A 169 6.59 -9.01 -11.63
CA ALA A 169 6.79 -10.11 -12.59
C ALA A 169 7.88 -11.13 -12.20
N PRO A 170 9.03 -10.75 -11.61
CA PRO A 170 10.02 -11.70 -11.09
C PRO A 170 9.86 -11.98 -9.58
N ALA A 171 8.70 -11.67 -8.97
CA ALA A 171 8.46 -11.82 -7.54
C ALA A 171 8.84 -13.20 -6.98
N THR A 172 8.56 -14.28 -7.71
CA THR A 172 8.92 -15.65 -7.30
C THR A 172 10.43 -15.82 -7.09
N ILE A 173 11.25 -15.19 -7.92
CA ILE A 173 12.71 -15.30 -7.89
C ILE A 173 13.27 -14.50 -6.70
N LEU A 174 12.85 -13.23 -6.55
CA LEU A 174 13.31 -12.39 -5.44
C LEU A 174 12.82 -12.92 -4.08
N LEU A 175 11.65 -13.55 -4.01
CA LEU A 175 11.18 -14.24 -2.80
C LEU A 175 12.05 -15.47 -2.47
N ALA A 176 12.39 -16.29 -3.47
CA ALA A 176 13.28 -17.44 -3.27
C ALA A 176 14.68 -17.00 -2.80
N MET A 177 15.23 -15.91 -3.35
CA MET A 177 16.48 -15.31 -2.88
C MET A 177 16.37 -14.80 -1.43
N TYR A 178 15.26 -14.13 -1.07
CA TYR A 178 15.03 -13.65 0.30
C TYR A 178 14.95 -14.80 1.32
N ILE A 179 14.29 -15.90 0.96
CA ILE A 179 14.24 -17.13 1.78
C ILE A 179 15.64 -17.73 1.94
N ALA A 180 16.41 -17.87 0.85
CA ALA A 180 17.77 -18.41 0.92
C ALA A 180 18.72 -17.55 1.78
N VAL A 181 18.55 -16.22 1.79
CA VAL A 181 19.28 -15.34 2.73
C VAL A 181 18.86 -15.60 4.18
N ALA A 182 17.56 -15.77 4.46
CA ALA A 182 17.09 -16.11 5.80
C ALA A 182 17.63 -17.46 6.28
N GLU A 183 17.61 -18.50 5.44
CA GLU A 183 18.18 -19.81 5.75
C GLU A 183 19.68 -19.71 6.07
N LYS A 184 20.44 -18.90 5.32
CA LYS A 184 21.85 -18.60 5.62
C LYS A 184 22.07 -17.83 6.93
N GLN A 185 21.07 -17.07 7.39
CA GLN A 185 21.06 -16.45 8.73
C GLN A 185 20.60 -17.43 9.84
N GLY A 186 20.24 -18.69 9.51
CA GLY A 186 19.68 -19.66 10.45
C GLY A 186 18.19 -19.41 10.78
N ILE A 187 17.49 -18.65 9.94
CA ILE A 187 16.09 -18.27 10.12
C ILE A 187 15.23 -19.15 9.21
N SER A 188 14.27 -19.84 9.80
CA SER A 188 13.30 -20.69 9.10
C SER A 188 12.18 -19.85 8.44
N PRO A 189 11.61 -20.27 7.29
CA PRO A 189 10.67 -19.46 6.53
C PRO A 189 9.39 -19.05 7.29
N ASP A 190 8.97 -19.85 8.27
CA ASP A 190 7.81 -19.60 9.14
C ASP A 190 7.92 -18.33 9.99
N LYS A 191 9.15 -17.86 10.25
CA LYS A 191 9.44 -16.66 11.03
C LYS A 191 9.48 -15.39 10.19
N LEU A 192 9.45 -15.50 8.87
CA LEU A 192 9.59 -14.36 7.97
C LEU A 192 8.29 -13.56 7.88
N ASN A 193 8.30 -12.39 8.51
CA ASN A 193 7.22 -11.42 8.41
C ASN A 193 7.53 -10.44 7.27
N GLY A 194 6.59 -10.26 6.34
CA GLY A 194 6.81 -9.35 5.23
C GLY A 194 5.68 -9.28 4.22
N THR A 195 5.96 -8.65 3.09
CA THR A 195 5.03 -8.47 1.97
C THR A 195 5.78 -8.55 0.66
N ILE A 196 5.21 -9.20 -0.34
CA ILE A 196 5.67 -9.08 -1.74
C ILE A 196 4.55 -8.50 -2.58
N GLN A 197 4.84 -7.52 -3.44
CA GLN A 197 3.76 -6.76 -4.10
C GLN A 197 2.92 -7.62 -5.05
N ASN A 198 3.54 -8.46 -5.90
CA ASN A 198 2.93 -9.61 -6.57
C ASN A 198 1.58 -9.42 -7.32
N ASP A 199 1.16 -8.18 -7.56
CA ASP A 199 -0.04 -7.85 -8.37
C ASP A 199 0.41 -7.61 -9.81
N VAL A 200 0.27 -8.62 -10.66
CA VAL A 200 0.59 -8.47 -12.09
C VAL A 200 -0.54 -7.82 -12.90
N LEU A 201 -1.77 -7.75 -12.38
CA LEU A 201 -2.89 -7.18 -13.13
C LEU A 201 -2.71 -5.66 -13.27
N LYS A 202 -2.27 -4.97 -12.21
CA LYS A 202 -1.91 -3.54 -12.29
C LYS A 202 -0.63 -3.27 -13.11
N GLU A 203 0.18 -4.28 -13.42
CA GLU A 203 1.28 -4.15 -14.38
C GLU A 203 0.76 -3.92 -15.80
N TYR A 204 -0.20 -4.72 -16.27
CA TYR A 204 -0.78 -4.53 -17.60
C TYR A 204 -1.64 -3.26 -17.72
N ILE A 205 -2.28 -2.84 -16.62
CA ILE A 205 -3.22 -1.70 -16.65
C ILE A 205 -2.51 -0.34 -16.51
N ALA A 206 -1.44 -0.24 -15.71
CA ALA A 206 -0.90 1.06 -15.29
C ALA A 206 0.62 1.15 -15.10
N ARG A 207 1.32 0.08 -14.69
CA ARG A 207 2.73 0.15 -14.24
C ARG A 207 3.75 -0.30 -15.28
N GLY A 208 3.42 -1.24 -16.16
CA GLY A 208 4.23 -1.65 -17.31
C GLY A 208 5.42 -2.58 -17.04
N THR A 209 5.63 -3.08 -15.82
CA THR A 209 6.74 -3.99 -15.47
C THR A 209 6.31 -5.46 -15.48
N TYR A 210 5.69 -5.89 -16.58
CA TYR A 210 5.33 -7.29 -16.85
C TYR A 210 6.36 -7.97 -17.76
N ILE A 211 6.52 -9.29 -17.63
CA ILE A 211 7.48 -10.10 -18.41
C ILE A 211 6.73 -11.09 -19.32
N PHE A 212 5.84 -11.90 -18.73
CA PHE A 212 5.07 -12.92 -19.44
C PHE A 212 3.68 -12.40 -19.83
N PRO A 213 2.89 -13.16 -20.61
CA PRO A 213 1.46 -12.88 -20.78
C PRO A 213 0.66 -13.06 -19.48
N PRO A 214 -0.61 -12.57 -19.41
CA PRO A 214 -1.42 -12.61 -18.19
C PRO A 214 -1.62 -13.99 -17.57
N ALA A 215 -1.92 -15.02 -18.38
CA ALA A 215 -2.20 -16.37 -17.86
C ALA A 215 -1.02 -17.04 -17.12
N PRO A 216 0.20 -17.15 -17.70
CA PRO A 216 1.36 -17.66 -16.97
C PRO A 216 1.76 -16.77 -15.79
N SER A 217 1.56 -15.44 -15.87
CA SER A 217 1.81 -14.55 -14.74
C SER A 217 0.86 -14.82 -13.56
N MET A 218 -0.43 -14.99 -13.82
CA MET A 218 -1.41 -15.35 -12.78
C MET A 218 -1.09 -16.70 -12.13
N ARG A 219 -0.58 -17.68 -12.90
CA ARG A 219 -0.07 -18.94 -12.34
C ARG A 219 1.06 -18.70 -11.33
N LEU A 220 2.05 -17.85 -11.64
CA LEU A 220 3.16 -17.55 -10.73
C LEU A 220 2.66 -16.91 -9.41
N ILE A 221 1.67 -16.02 -9.49
CA ILE A 221 1.00 -15.45 -8.32
C ILE A 221 0.37 -16.55 -7.46
N THR A 222 -0.43 -17.45 -8.07
CA THR A 222 -1.10 -18.53 -7.32
C THR A 222 -0.11 -19.54 -6.73
N ASN A 223 1.03 -19.77 -7.39
CA ASN A 223 2.10 -20.61 -6.85
C ASN A 223 2.74 -19.99 -5.59
N ILE A 224 2.92 -18.66 -5.55
CA ILE A 224 3.37 -17.95 -4.33
C ILE A 224 2.32 -18.08 -3.22
N PHE A 225 1.03 -17.99 -3.55
CA PHE A 225 -0.05 -18.16 -2.56
C PHE A 225 -0.02 -19.56 -1.94
N GLU A 226 0.10 -20.61 -2.76
CA GLU A 226 0.18 -22.00 -2.29
C GLU A 226 1.42 -22.25 -1.42
N TYR A 227 2.59 -21.74 -1.84
CA TYR A 227 3.84 -21.90 -1.10
C TYR A 227 3.80 -21.17 0.25
N CYS A 228 3.48 -19.87 0.27
CA CYS A 228 3.47 -19.10 1.50
C CYS A 228 2.39 -19.56 2.49
N PHE A 229 1.25 -20.07 2.01
CA PHE A 229 0.22 -20.68 2.87
C PHE A 229 0.75 -21.90 3.65
N ARG A 230 1.67 -22.68 3.07
CA ARG A 230 2.27 -23.85 3.73
C ARG A 230 3.49 -23.49 4.57
N GLU A 231 4.42 -22.71 4.00
CA GLU A 231 5.77 -22.54 4.56
C GLU A 231 6.02 -21.17 5.21
N MET A 232 5.21 -20.14 4.90
CA MET A 232 5.44 -18.75 5.35
C MET A 232 4.15 -18.08 5.88
N PRO A 233 3.51 -18.60 6.94
CA PRO A 233 2.22 -18.12 7.45
C PRO A 233 2.20 -16.65 7.93
N LEU A 234 3.37 -16.01 8.11
CA LEU A 234 3.51 -14.60 8.48
C LEU A 234 3.76 -13.67 7.26
N TRP A 235 3.76 -14.21 6.04
CA TRP A 235 4.05 -13.47 4.81
C TRP A 235 2.76 -13.03 4.10
N ASN A 236 2.68 -11.74 3.76
CA ASN A 236 1.60 -11.19 2.95
C ASN A 236 1.95 -11.40 1.47
N THR A 237 1.13 -12.18 0.76
CA THR A 237 1.48 -12.72 -0.56
C THR A 237 1.15 -11.81 -1.73
N ILE A 238 0.46 -10.70 -1.48
CA ILE A 238 0.04 -9.63 -2.41
C ILE A 238 -0.28 -8.36 -1.59
#